data_AF-A0A3S9Q7M2-F1
#
_entry.id   AF-A0A3S9Q7M2-F1
#
_cell.length_a   1.000
_cell.length_b   1.000
_cell.length_c   1.000
_cell.angle_alpha   90.00
_cell.angle_beta   90.00
_cell.angle_gamma   90.00
#
_symmetry.space_group_name_H-M   'P 1'
#
loop_
_entity.id
_entity.type
_entity.pdbx_description
1 polymer ?
#
loop_
_entity_poly.entity_id
_entity_poly.type
_entity_poly.pdbx_seq_one_letter_code
_entity_poly.pdbx_strand_id
1 'polypeptide(L)'
;MSLEEISHKFQINSTFIIESLDESGENIARGTCFAITPFLVLTAKHVITHRNKFRCYLKSDDFKNNIFYTLEVIEHDSDWDFAILRLASDSFSKFIPLGDVEIPLSTKVQICGYPIEAVYINSLVDVSVTNIYSDILTHDYSFEVSQSSTVKDYQGMSGSPVLYKGYAIGVLVVQRASTILKVLSISDIISRIPDLSEELRFETILQDEIDYSPPLLPLLHFR
;
A
#
# COMPACT_ATOMS: atom_id res chain seq x y z
N MET A 1 -3.55 -10.14 18.77
CA MET A 1 -4.65 -9.79 17.85
C MET A 1 -4.78 -10.93 16.87
N SER A 2 -5.98 -11.46 16.65
CA SER A 2 -6.21 -12.54 15.68
C SER A 2 -6.19 -12.00 14.24
N LEU A 3 -6.00 -12.87 13.24
CA LEU A 3 -6.08 -12.51 11.82
C LEU A 3 -7.46 -11.95 11.44
N GLU A 4 -8.54 -12.42 12.09
CA GLU A 4 -9.90 -11.92 11.90
C GLU A 4 -10.06 -10.49 12.44
N GLU A 5 -9.49 -10.19 13.62
CA GLU A 5 -9.50 -8.84 14.19
C GLU A 5 -8.70 -7.86 13.33
N ILE A 6 -7.56 -8.29 12.78
CA ILE A 6 -6.73 -7.48 11.88
C ILE A 6 -7.44 -7.26 10.53
N SER A 7 -8.04 -8.32 9.98
CA SER A 7 -8.82 -8.23 8.73
C SER A 7 -9.99 -7.26 8.85
N HIS A 8 -10.68 -7.30 9.99
CA HIS A 8 -11.78 -6.38 10.27
C HIS A 8 -11.29 -4.95 10.52
N LYS A 9 -10.17 -4.77 11.22
CA LYS A 9 -9.63 -3.45 11.58
C LYS A 9 -9.05 -2.69 10.40
N PHE A 10 -8.35 -3.38 9.51
CA PHE A 10 -7.64 -2.75 8.37
C PHE A 10 -8.31 -2.99 7.03
N GLN A 11 -9.45 -3.70 7.01
CA GLN A 11 -10.16 -4.06 5.79
C GLN A 11 -9.26 -4.73 4.74
N ILE A 12 -8.33 -5.60 5.17
CA ILE A 12 -7.33 -6.24 4.29
C ILE A 12 -7.95 -7.08 3.16
N ASN A 13 -9.23 -7.43 3.29
CA ASN A 13 -10.02 -8.08 2.25
C ASN A 13 -10.38 -7.14 1.08
N SER A 14 -9.97 -5.87 1.16
CA SER A 14 -10.06 -4.89 0.08
C SER A 14 -8.73 -4.75 -0.69
N THR A 15 -7.80 -5.67 -0.45
CA THR A 15 -6.56 -5.85 -1.20
C THR A 15 -6.74 -7.02 -2.17
N PHE A 16 -6.33 -6.85 -3.42
CA PHE A 16 -6.65 -7.75 -4.53
C PHE A 16 -5.43 -8.09 -5.38
N ILE A 17 -5.55 -9.14 -6.18
CA ILE A 17 -4.59 -9.45 -7.24
C ILE A 17 -4.97 -8.63 -8.47
N ILE A 18 -3.97 -7.99 -9.08
CA ILE A 18 -4.10 -7.36 -10.39
C ILE A 18 -3.14 -8.00 -11.39
N GLU A 19 -3.62 -8.24 -12.60
CA GLU A 19 -2.82 -8.71 -13.72
C GLU A 19 -2.93 -7.76 -14.90
N SER A 20 -1.80 -7.50 -15.54
CA SER A 20 -1.72 -6.78 -16.81
C SER A 20 -1.60 -7.77 -17.95
N LEU A 21 -2.44 -7.60 -18.96
CA LEU A 21 -2.55 -8.52 -20.08
C LEU A 21 -2.03 -7.90 -21.37
N ASP A 22 -1.33 -8.71 -22.16
CA ASP A 22 -0.92 -8.34 -23.49
C ASP A 22 -2.08 -8.27 -24.52
N GLU A 23 -1.80 -7.88 -25.76
CA GLU A 23 -2.81 -7.83 -26.85
C GLU A 23 -3.42 -9.20 -27.15
N SER A 24 -2.66 -10.27 -26.92
CA SER A 24 -3.08 -11.66 -27.07
C SER A 24 -3.90 -12.14 -25.86
N GLY A 25 -3.92 -11.38 -24.77
CA GLY A 25 -4.58 -11.72 -23.51
C GLY A 25 -3.73 -12.53 -22.53
N GLU A 26 -2.41 -12.63 -22.78
CA GLU A 26 -1.44 -13.31 -21.92
C GLU A 26 -1.00 -12.41 -20.76
N ASN A 27 -0.78 -13.00 -19.59
CA ASN A 27 -0.27 -12.27 -18.43
C ASN A 27 1.21 -11.88 -18.67
N ILE A 28 1.49 -10.59 -18.54
CA ILE A 28 2.87 -10.05 -18.62
C ILE A 28 3.38 -9.50 -17.30
N ALA A 29 2.48 -9.11 -16.41
CA ALA A 29 2.81 -8.62 -15.08
C ALA A 29 1.69 -8.93 -14.12
N ARG A 30 2.07 -9.16 -12.87
CA ARG A 30 1.16 -9.35 -11.76
C ARG A 30 1.63 -8.52 -10.57
N GLY A 31 0.68 -7.91 -9.90
CA GLY A 31 0.91 -7.19 -8.66
C GLY A 31 -0.28 -7.27 -7.72
N THR A 32 -0.28 -6.33 -6.81
CA THR A 32 -1.33 -6.11 -5.82
C THR A 32 -1.98 -4.76 -6.09
N CYS A 33 -3.28 -4.64 -5.86
CA CYS A 33 -3.96 -3.35 -5.76
C CYS A 33 -4.89 -3.37 -4.55
N PHE A 34 -5.42 -2.22 -4.15
CA PHE A 34 -6.42 -2.16 -3.08
C PHE A 34 -7.47 -1.10 -3.35
N ALA A 35 -8.71 -1.35 -2.95
CA ALA A 35 -9.80 -0.39 -3.08
C ALA A 35 -9.60 0.76 -2.11
N ILE A 36 -9.73 1.98 -2.64
CA ILE A 36 -9.65 3.26 -1.91
C ILE A 36 -10.99 4.00 -1.89
N THR A 37 -11.90 3.63 -2.79
CA THR A 37 -13.30 4.06 -2.81
C THR A 37 -14.18 2.89 -3.27
N PRO A 38 -15.52 3.04 -3.35
CA PRO A 38 -16.37 2.01 -3.96
C PRO A 38 -16.07 1.70 -5.43
N PHE A 39 -15.27 2.51 -6.14
CA PHE A 39 -15.00 2.31 -7.56
C PHE A 39 -13.53 2.37 -7.93
N LEU A 40 -12.67 2.90 -7.07
CA LEU A 40 -11.26 3.14 -7.37
C LEU A 40 -10.36 2.19 -6.61
N VAL A 41 -9.30 1.74 -7.27
CA VAL A 41 -8.16 1.03 -6.68
C VAL A 41 -6.87 1.79 -6.90
N LEU A 42 -5.93 1.61 -5.98
CA LEU A 42 -4.57 2.10 -6.09
C LEU A 42 -3.60 0.93 -6.28
N THR A 43 -2.60 1.12 -7.13
CA THR A 43 -1.53 0.15 -7.37
C THR A 43 -0.23 0.86 -7.78
N ALA A 44 0.85 0.10 -7.97
CA ALA A 44 2.10 0.63 -8.50
C ALA A 44 2.04 0.71 -10.04
N LYS A 45 2.56 1.79 -10.62
CA LYS A 45 2.49 2.05 -12.06
C LYS A 45 3.19 0.96 -12.87
N HIS A 46 4.35 0.48 -12.42
CA HIS A 46 5.10 -0.53 -13.15
C HIS A 46 4.35 -1.89 -13.27
N VAL A 47 3.34 -2.12 -12.41
CA VAL A 47 2.46 -3.29 -12.52
C VAL A 47 1.55 -3.16 -13.73
N ILE A 48 1.15 -1.93 -14.08
CA ILE A 48 0.23 -1.64 -15.18
C ILE A 48 0.92 -1.13 -16.45
N THR A 49 2.22 -0.82 -16.40
CA THR A 49 2.97 -0.45 -17.61
C THR A 49 2.87 -1.57 -18.62
N HIS A 50 2.53 -1.19 -19.86
CA HIS A 50 2.60 -1.91 -21.14
C HIS A 50 1.28 -2.05 -21.90
N ARG A 51 0.08 -1.86 -21.33
CA ARG A 51 -1.19 -2.23 -22.00
C ARG A 51 -2.42 -1.48 -21.45
N ASN A 52 -3.59 -1.71 -22.04
CA ASN A 52 -4.88 -1.10 -21.66
C ASN A 52 -5.88 -2.08 -21.01
N LYS A 53 -5.49 -3.33 -20.74
CA LYS A 53 -6.39 -4.37 -20.22
C LYS A 53 -5.85 -4.97 -18.94
N PHE A 54 -6.65 -4.89 -17.89
CA PHE A 54 -6.28 -5.34 -16.56
C PHE A 54 -7.36 -6.26 -15.98
N ARG A 55 -6.94 -7.36 -15.36
CA ARG A 55 -7.82 -8.23 -14.58
C ARG A 55 -7.62 -7.94 -13.10
N CYS A 56 -8.72 -7.83 -12.38
CA CYS A 56 -8.75 -7.72 -10.93
C CYS A 56 -9.52 -8.91 -10.35
N TYR A 57 -8.93 -9.57 -9.36
CA TYR A 57 -9.52 -10.73 -8.69
C TYR A 57 -9.83 -10.35 -7.25
N LEU A 58 -11.12 -10.25 -6.92
CA LEU A 58 -11.57 -9.73 -5.62
C LEU A 58 -11.37 -10.73 -4.48
N LYS A 59 -11.19 -12.02 -4.81
CA LYS A 59 -10.92 -13.09 -3.85
C LYS A 59 -9.84 -14.04 -4.38
N SER A 60 -9.17 -14.73 -3.47
CA SER A 60 -8.23 -15.82 -3.82
C SER A 60 -8.90 -16.92 -4.65
N ASP A 61 -10.14 -17.29 -4.32
CA ASP A 61 -10.90 -18.27 -5.11
C ASP A 61 -11.30 -17.74 -6.49
N ASP A 62 -11.50 -16.42 -6.63
CA ASP A 62 -11.78 -15.81 -7.93
C ASP A 62 -10.57 -15.96 -8.85
N PHE A 63 -9.35 -15.77 -8.33
CA PHE A 63 -8.11 -16.04 -9.07
C PHE A 63 -8.00 -17.51 -9.48
N LYS A 64 -8.23 -18.44 -8.55
CA LYS A 64 -8.17 -19.88 -8.81
C LYS A 64 -9.18 -20.32 -9.88
N ASN A 65 -10.37 -19.72 -9.89
CA ASN A 65 -11.45 -20.04 -10.81
C ASN A 65 -11.48 -19.14 -12.07
N ASN A 66 -10.50 -18.24 -12.22
CA ASN A 66 -10.41 -17.27 -13.32
C ASN A 66 -11.67 -16.39 -13.45
N ILE A 67 -12.25 -15.99 -12.32
CA ILE A 67 -13.35 -15.02 -12.23
C ILE A 67 -12.70 -13.66 -11.99
N PHE A 68 -12.87 -12.71 -12.91
CA PHE A 68 -12.21 -11.41 -12.80
C PHE A 68 -13.11 -10.27 -13.22
N TYR A 69 -12.75 -9.09 -12.74
CA TYR A 69 -13.31 -7.82 -13.15
C TYR A 69 -12.29 -7.08 -14.00
N THR A 70 -12.77 -6.19 -14.86
CA THR A 70 -11.92 -5.32 -15.66
C THR A 70 -11.72 -3.99 -14.95
N LEU A 71 -10.51 -3.46 -15.05
CA LEU A 71 -10.17 -2.13 -14.56
C LEU A 71 -9.83 -1.22 -15.74
N GLU A 72 -10.16 0.05 -15.61
CA GLU A 72 -9.81 1.12 -16.53
C GLU A 72 -8.86 2.09 -15.83
N VAL A 73 -7.80 2.53 -16.51
CA VAL A 73 -6.90 3.54 -15.94
C VAL A 73 -7.62 4.87 -15.88
N ILE A 74 -7.62 5.48 -14.71
CA ILE A 74 -8.13 6.84 -14.50
C ILE A 74 -6.98 7.83 -14.51
N GLU A 75 -5.93 7.52 -13.76
CA GLU A 75 -4.82 8.43 -13.55
C GLU A 75 -3.52 7.67 -13.33
N HIS A 76 -2.42 8.20 -13.85
CA HIS A 76 -1.08 7.76 -13.51
C HIS A 76 -0.11 8.93 -13.68
N ASP A 77 0.85 9.06 -12.79
CA ASP A 77 1.89 10.09 -12.92
C ASP A 77 3.01 9.61 -13.85
N SER A 78 3.59 10.48 -14.67
CA SER A 78 4.68 10.10 -15.59
C SER A 78 5.96 9.72 -14.83
N ASP A 79 6.19 10.35 -13.69
CA ASP A 79 7.44 10.37 -12.95
C ASP A 79 7.37 9.53 -11.68
N TRP A 80 6.17 9.36 -11.10
CA TRP A 80 5.92 8.60 -9.88
C TRP A 80 5.29 7.23 -10.16
N ASP A 81 5.69 6.22 -9.40
CA ASP A 81 5.34 4.82 -9.62
C ASP A 81 3.98 4.42 -9.01
N PHE A 82 2.92 5.20 -9.26
CA PHE A 82 1.54 4.85 -8.85
C PHE A 82 0.56 4.94 -10.01
N ALA A 83 -0.56 4.22 -9.87
CA ALA A 83 -1.68 4.33 -10.77
C ALA A 83 -3.01 4.14 -10.03
N ILE A 84 -4.01 4.92 -10.45
CA ILE A 84 -5.41 4.79 -10.01
C ILE A 84 -6.22 4.19 -11.15
N LEU A 85 -6.94 3.13 -10.84
CA LEU A 85 -7.81 2.45 -11.78
C LEU A 85 -9.23 2.38 -11.25
N ARG A 86 -10.20 2.34 -12.16
CA ARG A 86 -11.63 2.25 -11.87
C ARG A 86 -12.18 0.88 -12.23
N LEU A 87 -13.04 0.35 -11.38
CA LEU A 87 -13.85 -0.82 -11.64
C LEU A 87 -14.97 -0.48 -12.64
N ALA A 88 -14.96 -1.10 -13.82
CA ALA A 88 -15.76 -0.64 -14.95
C ALA A 88 -17.28 -0.87 -14.83
N SER A 89 -17.73 -1.91 -14.10
CA SER A 89 -19.14 -2.33 -14.13
C SER A 89 -19.68 -2.82 -12.79
N ASP A 90 -18.98 -2.54 -11.70
CA ASP A 90 -19.37 -2.97 -10.35
C ASP A 90 -18.84 -1.98 -9.30
N SER A 91 -19.09 -2.27 -8.02
CA SER A 91 -18.60 -1.50 -6.89
C SER A 91 -18.01 -2.39 -5.81
N PHE A 92 -16.97 -1.90 -5.13
CA PHE A 92 -16.44 -2.50 -3.93
C PHE A 92 -17.38 -2.24 -2.75
N SER A 93 -17.73 -3.30 -2.02
CA SER A 93 -18.52 -3.17 -0.78
C SER A 93 -17.72 -2.63 0.41
N LYS A 94 -16.39 -2.69 0.32
CA LYS A 94 -15.41 -2.28 1.34
C LYS A 94 -14.18 -1.70 0.66
N PHE A 95 -13.52 -0.77 1.33
CA PHE A 95 -12.32 -0.09 0.83
C PHE A 95 -11.49 0.38 2.02
N ILE A 96 -10.18 0.49 1.82
CA ILE A 96 -9.24 0.90 2.86
C ILE A 96 -9.24 2.43 2.91
N PRO A 97 -9.56 3.04 4.06
CA PRO A 97 -9.50 4.49 4.19
C PRO A 97 -8.06 4.96 4.04
N LEU A 98 -7.88 6.10 3.39
CA LEU A 98 -6.58 6.72 3.18
C LEU A 98 -6.26 7.67 4.33
N GLY A 99 -5.00 7.69 4.79
CA GLY A 99 -4.60 8.61 5.86
C GLY A 99 -3.25 9.28 5.68
N ASP A 100 -3.16 10.53 6.15
CA ASP A 100 -1.93 11.32 6.23
C ASP A 100 -1.36 11.19 7.60
N VAL A 101 -0.08 10.84 7.61
CA VAL A 101 0.67 10.71 8.84
C VAL A 101 2.10 11.08 8.54
N GLU A 102 2.63 12.01 9.32
CA GLU A 102 4.07 12.13 9.47
C GLU A 102 4.52 10.87 10.22
N ILE A 103 5.27 9.97 9.58
CA ILE A 103 5.61 8.67 10.18
C ILE A 103 7.04 8.67 10.75
N PRO A 104 7.24 8.48 12.07
CA PRO A 104 8.59 8.44 12.64
C PRO A 104 9.38 7.19 12.22
N LEU A 105 10.71 7.28 12.30
CA LEU A 105 11.59 6.11 12.16
C LEU A 105 11.24 5.04 13.21
N SER A 106 11.47 3.77 12.86
CA SER A 106 11.16 2.59 13.69
C SER A 106 9.67 2.39 13.98
N THR A 107 8.77 3.19 13.40
CA THR A 107 7.32 2.95 13.48
C THR A 107 6.98 1.61 12.85
N LYS A 108 6.21 0.79 13.56
CA LYS A 108 5.70 -0.49 13.06
C LYS A 108 4.47 -0.26 12.18
N VAL A 109 4.50 -0.82 10.99
CA VAL A 109 3.42 -0.79 10.00
C VAL A 109 3.20 -2.19 9.45
N GLN A 110 2.08 -2.40 8.75
CA GLN A 110 1.76 -3.67 8.13
C GLN A 110 1.66 -3.51 6.62
N ILE A 111 2.13 -4.51 5.87
CA ILE A 111 1.90 -4.59 4.42
C ILE A 111 1.01 -5.79 4.16
N CYS A 112 -0.04 -5.61 3.38
CA CYS A 112 -0.87 -6.73 2.92
C CYS A 112 -0.83 -6.82 1.40
N GLY A 113 -0.44 -7.96 0.85
CA GLY A 113 -0.42 -8.15 -0.61
C GLY A 113 -0.28 -9.60 -1.02
N TYR A 114 -0.01 -9.82 -2.31
CA TYR A 114 0.04 -11.16 -2.90
C TYR A 114 1.43 -11.50 -3.42
N PRO A 115 2.33 -12.00 -2.55
CA PRO A 115 3.64 -12.45 -3.01
C PRO A 115 3.49 -13.71 -3.87
N ILE A 116 4.34 -13.86 -4.87
CA ILE A 116 4.24 -14.92 -5.88
C ILE A 116 4.45 -16.30 -5.27
N GLU A 117 5.27 -16.40 -4.22
CA GLU A 117 5.50 -17.63 -3.46
C GLU A 117 4.24 -18.15 -2.75
N ALA A 118 3.28 -17.26 -2.43
CA ALA A 118 2.01 -17.63 -1.83
C ALA A 118 0.92 -17.94 -2.87
N VAL A 119 1.29 -17.96 -4.16
CA VAL A 119 0.47 -18.25 -5.34
C VAL A 119 -0.73 -17.32 -5.48
N TYR A 120 -1.78 -17.43 -4.68
CA TYR A 120 -2.96 -16.55 -4.71
C TYR A 120 -3.50 -16.25 -3.31
N ILE A 121 -2.71 -16.54 -2.28
CA ILE A 121 -3.02 -16.25 -0.88
C ILE A 121 -2.32 -14.95 -0.51
N ASN A 122 -3.04 -14.04 0.16
CA ASN A 122 -2.42 -12.80 0.62
C ASN A 122 -1.47 -13.07 1.80
N SER A 123 -0.44 -12.24 1.91
CA SER A 123 0.47 -12.22 3.05
C SER A 123 0.36 -10.88 3.74
N LEU A 124 0.10 -10.94 5.05
CA LEU A 124 0.20 -9.80 5.94
C LEU A 124 1.57 -9.83 6.61
N VAL A 125 2.29 -8.71 6.53
CA VAL A 125 3.69 -8.63 6.92
C VAL A 125 3.90 -7.45 7.86
N ASP A 126 4.37 -7.70 9.07
CA ASP A 126 4.79 -6.65 10.00
C ASP A 126 6.20 -6.16 9.63
N VAL A 127 6.34 -4.85 9.43
CA VAL A 127 7.61 -4.21 9.06
C VAL A 127 7.80 -2.92 9.86
N SER A 128 9.01 -2.36 9.83
CA SER A 128 9.30 -1.08 10.49
C SER A 128 9.82 -0.06 9.48
N VAL A 129 9.46 1.21 9.67
CA VAL A 129 10.03 2.32 8.89
C VAL A 129 11.52 2.44 9.19
N THR A 130 12.33 2.36 8.15
CA THR A 130 13.81 2.38 8.26
C THR A 130 14.41 3.69 7.79
N ASN A 131 13.76 4.40 6.87
CA ASN A 131 14.20 5.71 6.41
C ASN A 131 13.03 6.55 5.90
N ILE A 132 13.15 7.89 5.94
CA ILE A 132 12.12 8.84 5.53
C ILE A 132 12.77 9.90 4.65
N TYR A 133 12.10 10.28 3.56
CA TYR A 133 12.61 11.20 2.56
C TYR A 133 11.61 12.32 2.22
N SER A 134 10.68 12.63 3.14
CA SER A 134 9.64 13.66 2.96
C SER A 134 10.20 15.03 2.58
N ASP A 135 11.43 15.35 3.00
CA ASP A 135 12.07 16.64 2.72
C ASP A 135 12.85 16.66 1.40
N ILE A 136 12.91 15.55 0.66
CA ILE A 136 13.67 15.41 -0.59
C ILE A 136 12.72 15.34 -1.79
N LEU A 137 12.40 16.50 -2.36
CA LEU A 137 11.47 16.63 -3.49
C LEU A 137 11.88 15.87 -4.77
N THR A 138 13.17 15.54 -4.91
CA THR A 138 13.71 14.83 -6.09
C THR A 138 13.79 13.32 -5.90
N HIS A 139 13.33 12.79 -4.76
CA HIS A 139 13.42 11.36 -4.49
C HIS A 139 12.20 10.65 -5.09
N ASP A 140 12.42 9.51 -5.75
CA ASP A 140 11.36 8.78 -6.46
C ASP A 140 10.40 8.02 -5.51
N TYR A 141 10.58 8.16 -4.20
CA TYR A 141 9.77 7.53 -3.17
C TYR A 141 9.87 8.23 -1.82
N SER A 142 8.87 8.01 -0.97
CA SER A 142 8.65 8.81 0.24
C SER A 142 9.37 8.27 1.47
N PHE A 143 9.36 6.95 1.65
CA PHE A 143 10.01 6.29 2.78
C PHE A 143 10.37 4.83 2.48
N GLU A 144 11.17 4.25 3.36
CA GLU A 144 11.57 2.84 3.32
C GLU A 144 11.05 2.09 4.53
N VAL A 145 10.75 0.81 4.31
CA VAL A 145 10.47 -0.15 5.37
C VAL A 145 11.37 -1.38 5.24
N SER A 146 11.60 -2.04 6.37
CA SER A 146 12.34 -3.29 6.44
C SER A 146 11.63 -4.42 5.69
N GLN A 147 12.36 -5.46 5.28
CA GLN A 147 11.76 -6.74 4.94
C GLN A 147 11.54 -7.61 6.18
N SER A 148 10.44 -8.36 6.19
CA SER A 148 10.20 -9.47 7.11
C SER A 148 10.82 -10.77 6.61
N SER A 149 11.20 -11.64 7.55
CA SER A 149 11.63 -13.02 7.28
C SER A 149 10.48 -13.96 6.88
N THR A 150 9.22 -13.53 7.00
CA THR A 150 8.03 -14.35 6.70
C THR A 150 7.73 -14.45 5.21
N VAL A 151 8.26 -13.54 4.39
CA VAL A 151 8.14 -13.55 2.92
C VAL A 151 9.54 -13.61 2.33
N LYS A 152 9.83 -14.61 1.49
CA LYS A 152 11.16 -14.75 0.87
C LYS A 152 11.22 -14.10 -0.50
N ASP A 153 10.12 -14.16 -1.23
CA ASP A 153 9.97 -13.53 -2.54
C ASP A 153 8.77 -12.57 -2.57
N TYR A 154 9.02 -11.26 -2.50
CA TYR A 154 7.97 -10.23 -2.59
C TYR A 154 7.55 -9.89 -4.02
N GLN A 155 7.99 -10.63 -5.05
CA GLN A 155 7.41 -10.46 -6.39
C GLN A 155 5.88 -10.57 -6.30
N GLY A 156 5.15 -9.65 -6.94
CA GLY A 156 3.69 -9.56 -6.83
C GLY A 156 3.16 -8.68 -5.68
N MET A 157 4.01 -8.27 -4.73
CA MET A 157 3.62 -7.36 -3.64
C MET A 157 3.57 -5.89 -4.10
N SER A 158 4.17 -5.52 -5.22
CA SER A 158 4.06 -4.15 -5.76
C SER A 158 2.60 -3.72 -5.88
N GLY A 159 2.29 -2.52 -5.40
CA GLY A 159 0.96 -1.95 -5.26
C GLY A 159 0.24 -2.29 -3.95
N SER A 160 0.87 -3.02 -3.03
CA SER A 160 0.30 -3.31 -1.71
C SER A 160 0.11 -2.05 -0.86
N PRO A 161 -0.98 -1.94 -0.11
CA PRO A 161 -1.13 -0.89 0.90
C PRO A 161 -0.12 -1.10 2.04
N VAL A 162 0.45 0.01 2.50
CA VAL A 162 1.16 0.12 3.78
C VAL A 162 0.19 0.68 4.80
N LEU A 163 -0.08 -0.10 5.84
CA LEU A 163 -1.19 0.06 6.76
C LEU A 163 -0.71 0.53 8.14
N TYR A 164 -1.35 1.58 8.65
CA TYR A 164 -1.10 2.13 9.98
C TYR A 164 -2.39 2.63 10.60
N LYS A 165 -2.66 2.26 11.87
CA LYS A 165 -3.84 2.66 12.65
C LYS A 165 -5.22 2.50 11.95
N GLY A 166 -5.35 1.60 10.98
CA GLY A 166 -6.60 1.34 10.24
C GLY A 166 -6.65 1.97 8.85
N TYR A 167 -5.63 2.74 8.47
CA TYR A 167 -5.55 3.47 7.21
C TYR A 167 -4.43 2.95 6.33
N ALA A 168 -4.58 3.10 5.02
CA ALA A 168 -3.46 3.05 4.09
C ALA A 168 -2.73 4.41 4.13
N ILE A 169 -1.44 4.36 4.46
CA ILE A 169 -0.55 5.53 4.55
C ILE A 169 0.50 5.54 3.44
N GLY A 170 0.56 4.47 2.65
CA GLY A 170 1.37 4.44 1.44
C GLY A 170 1.12 3.22 0.56
N VAL A 171 1.82 3.19 -0.57
CA VAL A 171 1.81 2.13 -1.58
C VAL A 171 3.21 1.58 -1.74
N LEU A 172 3.36 0.26 -1.63
CA LEU A 172 4.63 -0.40 -1.90
C LEU A 172 4.91 -0.39 -3.41
N VAL A 173 6.02 0.20 -3.86
CA VAL A 173 6.30 0.37 -5.31
C VAL A 173 7.52 -0.37 -5.82
N VAL A 174 8.51 -0.66 -4.99
CA VAL A 174 9.71 -1.35 -5.50
C VAL A 174 10.25 -2.32 -4.47
N GLN A 175 10.48 -3.54 -4.93
CA GLN A 175 11.33 -4.53 -4.28
C GLN A 175 12.55 -4.77 -5.18
N ARG A 176 13.68 -4.10 -4.88
CA ARG A 176 14.98 -4.55 -5.44
C ARG A 176 15.61 -5.52 -4.46
N ALA A 177 16.48 -6.40 -4.97
CA ALA A 177 17.30 -7.42 -4.31
C ALA A 177 18.18 -6.87 -3.16
N SER A 178 17.53 -6.26 -2.19
CA SER A 178 18.03 -5.46 -1.08
C SER A 178 17.13 -5.74 0.11
N THR A 179 17.60 -5.45 1.31
CA THR A 179 16.88 -5.66 2.58
C THR A 179 15.77 -4.62 2.85
N ILE A 180 15.50 -3.74 1.88
CA ILE A 180 14.58 -2.61 2.00
C ILE A 180 13.45 -2.68 0.98
N LEU A 181 12.32 -2.09 1.35
CA LEU A 181 11.11 -1.96 0.55
C LEU A 181 10.76 -0.48 0.42
N LYS A 182 10.49 -0.01 -0.80
CA LYS A 182 10.24 1.40 -1.09
C LYS A 182 8.75 1.71 -1.14
N VAL A 183 8.36 2.80 -0.51
CA VAL A 183 6.96 3.18 -0.34
C VAL A 183 6.73 4.61 -0.83
N LEU A 184 5.65 4.81 -1.61
CA LEU A 184 5.08 6.13 -1.87
C LEU A 184 4.05 6.45 -0.78
N SER A 185 4.16 7.60 -0.13
CA SER A 185 3.18 8.04 0.86
C SER A 185 1.87 8.43 0.15
N ILE A 186 0.73 8.26 0.83
CA ILE A 186 -0.53 8.73 0.28
C ILE A 186 -0.54 10.26 0.14
N SER A 187 0.06 10.98 1.08
CA SER A 187 0.16 12.45 1.04
C SER A 187 0.88 12.94 -0.23
N ASP A 188 1.97 12.27 -0.61
CA ASP A 188 2.68 12.58 -1.86
C ASP A 188 1.85 12.23 -3.09
N ILE A 189 1.20 11.06 -3.10
CA ILE A 189 0.33 10.65 -4.22
C ILE A 189 -0.79 11.69 -4.42
N ILE A 190 -1.51 12.07 -3.37
CA ILE A 190 -2.63 13.02 -3.44
C ILE A 190 -2.16 14.39 -3.94
N SER A 191 -0.98 14.86 -3.52
CA SER A 191 -0.42 16.13 -3.99
C SER A 191 -0.23 16.19 -5.52
N ARG A 192 -0.17 15.03 -6.19
CA ARG A 192 -0.02 14.89 -7.63
C ARG A 192 -1.34 14.71 -8.38
N ILE A 193 -2.44 14.44 -7.67
CA ILE A 193 -3.77 14.21 -8.26
C ILE A 193 -4.83 15.14 -7.65
N PRO A 194 -4.63 16.47 -7.70
CA PRO A 194 -5.51 17.42 -7.01
C PRO A 194 -6.98 17.26 -7.39
N ASP A 195 -7.26 16.92 -8.64
CA ASP A 195 -8.62 16.72 -9.18
C ASP A 195 -9.38 15.54 -8.54
N LEU A 196 -8.67 14.54 -8.00
CA LEU A 196 -9.27 13.39 -7.33
C LEU A 196 -9.27 13.52 -5.80
N SER A 197 -8.56 14.51 -5.24
CA SER A 197 -8.38 14.65 -3.80
C SER A 197 -9.69 14.79 -3.02
N GLU A 198 -10.68 15.49 -3.58
CA GLU A 198 -12.00 15.68 -2.95
C GLU A 198 -12.83 14.39 -2.90
N GLU A 199 -12.65 13.49 -3.88
CA GLU A 199 -13.36 12.21 -3.96
C GLU A 199 -12.78 11.17 -2.98
N LEU A 200 -11.47 11.24 -2.72
CA LEU A 200 -10.73 10.21 -1.98
C LEU A 200 -10.87 10.27 -0.45
N ARG A 201 -11.58 11.28 0.10
CA ARG A 201 -11.95 11.44 1.52
C ARG A 201 -10.88 10.95 2.50
N PHE A 202 -9.91 11.83 2.72
CA PHE A 202 -8.70 11.53 3.45
C PHE A 202 -8.75 11.97 4.92
N GLU A 203 -8.09 11.21 5.80
CA GLU A 203 -8.07 11.50 7.23
C GLU A 203 -6.66 11.76 7.76
N THR A 204 -6.48 12.86 8.49
CA THR A 204 -5.24 13.11 9.23
C THR A 204 -5.17 12.20 10.45
N ILE A 205 -4.13 11.38 10.52
CA ILE A 205 -3.90 10.44 11.62
C ILE A 205 -3.06 11.14 12.69
N LEU A 206 -3.64 11.34 13.87
CA LEU A 206 -2.89 11.86 15.01
C LEU A 206 -1.91 10.78 15.53
N GLN A 207 -0.65 11.19 15.74
CA GLN A 207 0.31 10.39 16.48
C GLN A 207 -0.13 10.26 17.94
N ASP A 208 0.28 9.17 18.59
CA ASP A 208 0.09 9.07 20.03
C ASP A 208 1.09 10.04 20.68
N GLU A 209 0.61 10.93 21.57
CA GLU A 209 1.50 11.81 22.33
C GLU A 209 2.51 10.94 23.09
N ILE A 210 3.81 11.14 22.85
CA ILE A 210 4.84 10.53 23.68
C ILE A 210 4.77 11.24 25.03
N ASP A 211 4.21 10.56 26.03
CA ASP A 211 4.19 11.02 27.41
C ASP A 211 5.63 11.08 27.93
N TYR A 212 6.28 12.22 27.71
CA TYR A 212 7.66 12.44 28.14
C TYR A 212 7.67 12.59 29.67
N SER A 213 8.17 11.57 30.36
CA SER A 213 8.54 11.68 31.76
C SER A 213 10.02 12.09 31.85
N PRO A 214 10.33 13.33 32.29
CA PRO A 214 11.72 13.72 32.51
C PRO A 214 12.37 12.82 33.57
N PRO A 215 13.69 12.55 33.46
CA PRO A 215 14.41 11.81 34.48
C PRO A 215 14.38 12.55 35.83
N LEU A 216 14.33 11.79 36.93
CA LEU A 216 14.47 12.34 38.28
C LEU A 216 15.80 13.10 38.38
N LEU A 217 15.71 14.40 38.69
CA LEU A 217 16.89 15.24 38.94
C LEU A 217 17.72 14.60 40.08
N PRO A 218 19.06 14.47 39.91
CA PRO A 218 19.92 14.06 41.00
C PRO A 218 19.77 15.03 42.17
N LEU A 219 19.54 14.50 43.37
CA LEU A 219 19.55 15.30 44.60
C LEU A 219 20.93 15.97 44.71
N LEU A 220 20.95 17.29 44.52
CA LEU A 220 22.11 18.11 44.81
C LEU A 220 22.38 18.01 46.32
N HIS A 221 23.35 17.19 46.69
CA HIS A 221 23.96 17.25 48.01
C HIS A 221 24.75 18.55 48.09
N PHE A 222 24.11 19.61 48.60
CA PHE A 222 24.83 20.77 49.09
C PHE A 222 25.69 20.32 50.27
N ARG A 223 27.02 20.44 50.11
CA ARG A 223 28.00 20.33 51.19
C ARG A 223 28.11 21.64 51.94
#